data_AF-A0A521KIR6-F1
#
_entry.id   AF-A0A521KIR6-F1
#
_cell.length_a   1.000
_cell.length_b   1.000
_cell.length_c   1.000
_cell.angle_alpha   90.00
_cell.angle_beta   90.00
_cell.angle_gamma   90.00
#
_symmetry.space_group_name_H-M   'P 1'
#
loop_
_entity.id
_entity.type
_entity.pdbx_description
1 polymer ?
#
loop_
_entity_poly.entity_id
_entity_poly.type
_entity_poly.pdbx_seq_one_letter_code
_entity_poly.pdbx_strand_id
1 'polypeptide(L)'
;MLATALAEAPARYQSARGPSAEPPDPADTGTLPGEPLITAAWLLGRVPATLLPWPLLRAGRAGRGPGPDVREAVALLPSGVPAAGDVEVHRTATDFAQHGHAGDPRYASLLLHLVWRDDRGAAERGGPVRLAGGGLAPTIALEPALGSRARLEAAVALGPAGLGEPCAASRLGRAPAETEALLRLEGRRRLGERVWRAQHLAAEVGWEAAWRTLLDRALAASAGRRAESAAARVALADAVGAAFAGDRIDLLRGVTEVVRSAEGSGPAAIIVPLRTAGLGVVRAREVGWNVVLPVAVALAAAYGDLGLAHAAHAAIERWPAPPPYGKTRALAALAEVTPHDALTAQGLLRMQDLWCTRGGCGHCPLSPVDGRAHS
;
A
#
# COMPACT_ATOMS: atom_id res chain seq x y z
N MET A 1 6.03 -17.18 15.72
CA MET A 1 6.20 -16.48 14.42
C MET A 1 6.71 -15.08 14.71
N LEU A 2 8.02 -14.89 14.69
CA LEU A 2 8.62 -13.58 14.94
C LEU A 2 8.42 -12.68 13.72
N ALA A 3 7.67 -11.61 13.93
CA ALA A 3 7.68 -10.44 13.07
C ALA A 3 8.99 -9.69 13.31
N THR A 4 9.93 -9.78 12.37
CA THR A 4 11.09 -8.87 12.35
C THR A 4 10.69 -7.66 11.50
N ALA A 5 10.25 -6.61 12.19
CA ALA A 5 10.11 -5.29 11.62
C ALA A 5 11.48 -4.84 11.06
N LEU A 6 11.55 -4.52 9.77
CA LEU A 6 12.66 -3.72 9.25
C LEU A 6 12.41 -2.29 9.70
N ALA A 7 12.99 -1.93 10.83
CA ALA A 7 12.94 -0.59 11.40
C ALA A 7 13.89 0.39 10.69
N GLU A 8 14.78 -0.06 9.79
CA GLU A 8 15.74 0.79 9.08
C GLU A 8 16.02 0.29 7.66
N ALA A 9 16.39 1.22 6.77
CA ALA A 9 16.91 0.89 5.44
C ALA A 9 18.21 0.06 5.56
N PRO A 10 18.46 -0.91 4.66
CA PRO A 10 19.71 -1.67 4.65
C PRO A 10 20.91 -0.72 4.60
N ALA A 11 21.92 -0.96 5.43
CA ALA A 11 23.09 -0.08 5.64
C ALA A 11 23.84 0.32 4.35
N ARG A 12 23.67 -0.42 3.25
CA ARG A 12 24.25 -0.10 1.93
C ARG A 12 23.58 1.06 1.17
N TYR A 13 22.49 1.63 1.70
CA TYR A 13 21.74 2.74 1.09
C TYR A 13 21.67 4.00 1.95
N GLN A 14 22.47 4.09 3.02
CA GLN A 14 22.57 5.33 3.80
C GLN A 14 23.54 6.30 3.10
N SER A 15 23.00 7.38 2.52
CA SER A 15 23.81 8.51 2.08
C SER A 15 24.40 9.19 3.31
N ALA A 16 25.74 9.22 3.43
CA ALA A 16 26.39 10.14 4.34
C ALA A 16 25.97 11.57 3.97
N ARG A 17 25.29 12.30 4.87
CA ARG A 17 25.02 13.72 4.68
C ARG A 17 26.19 14.54 5.19
N GLY A 18 26.68 15.47 4.37
CA GLY A 18 27.50 16.61 4.77
C GLY A 18 28.13 17.32 3.56
N PRO A 19 28.01 18.64 3.39
CA PRO A 19 28.01 19.29 2.08
C PRO A 19 29.38 19.79 1.59
N SER A 20 29.36 20.29 0.35
CA SER A 20 30.35 21.09 -0.38
C SER A 20 31.45 20.33 -1.14
N ALA A 21 31.19 20.10 -2.43
CA ALA A 21 32.21 20.19 -3.48
C ALA A 21 31.52 20.62 -4.77
N GLU A 22 32.14 21.53 -5.51
CA GLU A 22 31.78 21.98 -6.86
C GLU A 22 31.39 20.82 -7.80
N PRO A 23 30.61 21.09 -8.87
CA PRO A 23 30.29 20.06 -9.84
C PRO A 23 31.58 19.55 -10.50
N PRO A 24 31.88 18.25 -10.47
CA PRO A 24 32.97 17.72 -11.29
C PRO A 24 32.57 17.75 -12.77
N ASP A 25 33.54 18.12 -13.59
CA ASP A 25 33.54 18.12 -15.06
C ASP A 25 33.20 16.71 -15.62
N PRO A 26 32.60 16.59 -16.82
CA PRO A 26 32.01 15.35 -17.32
C PRO A 26 33.09 14.45 -17.93
N ALA A 27 33.80 13.71 -17.09
CA ALA A 27 34.64 12.61 -17.53
C ALA A 27 33.85 11.28 -17.42
N ASP A 28 33.45 10.77 -18.58
CA ASP A 28 33.04 9.39 -18.82
C ASP A 28 34.11 8.43 -18.27
N THR A 29 33.83 7.81 -17.13
CA THR A 29 34.64 6.72 -16.58
C THR A 29 33.95 5.43 -16.95
N GLY A 30 34.52 4.67 -17.88
CA GLY A 30 33.97 3.47 -18.54
C GLY A 30 33.65 2.25 -17.65
N THR A 31 33.05 2.47 -16.48
CA THR A 31 32.64 1.45 -15.53
C THR A 31 31.12 1.32 -15.57
N LEU A 32 30.62 0.22 -16.15
CA LEU A 32 29.18 -0.10 -16.18
C LEU A 32 28.58 0.00 -14.77
N PRO A 33 27.37 0.53 -14.60
CA PRO A 33 26.70 0.57 -13.30
C PRO A 33 26.56 -0.84 -12.72
N GLY A 34 26.59 -0.93 -11.39
CA GLY A 34 26.35 -2.20 -10.71
C GLY A 34 24.87 -2.59 -10.77
N GLU A 35 24.60 -3.89 -10.72
CA GLU A 35 23.24 -4.45 -10.69
C GLU A 35 22.36 -3.84 -9.59
N PRO A 36 22.85 -3.59 -8.35
CA PRO A 36 22.02 -2.96 -7.32
C PRO A 36 21.50 -1.57 -7.70
N LEU A 37 22.23 -0.81 -8.51
CA LEU A 37 21.80 0.50 -8.99
C LEU A 37 20.71 0.36 -10.07
N ILE A 38 20.85 -0.61 -10.97
CA ILE A 38 19.86 -0.89 -12.01
C ILE A 38 18.58 -1.45 -11.38
N THR A 39 18.70 -2.37 -10.42
CA THR A 39 17.58 -2.91 -9.63
C THR A 39 16.86 -1.80 -8.85
N ALA A 40 17.61 -0.85 -8.27
CA ALA A 40 17.01 0.31 -7.63
C ALA A 40 16.23 1.17 -8.64
N ALA A 41 16.78 1.44 -9.82
CA ALA A 41 16.08 2.19 -10.86
C ALA A 41 14.77 1.51 -11.29
N TRP A 42 14.76 0.19 -11.43
CA TRP A 42 13.54 -0.58 -11.70
C TRP A 42 12.50 -0.41 -10.58
N LEU A 43 12.88 -0.70 -9.33
CA LEU A 43 11.97 -0.68 -8.19
C LEU A 43 11.44 0.72 -7.86
N LEU A 44 12.21 1.75 -8.20
CA LEU A 44 11.83 3.16 -8.03
C LEU A 44 11.06 3.72 -9.24
N GLY A 45 10.76 2.90 -10.26
CA GLY A 45 10.01 3.34 -11.44
C GLY A 45 10.78 4.33 -12.33
N ARG A 46 12.11 4.25 -12.34
CA ARG A 46 13.00 5.14 -13.13
C ARG A 46 13.34 4.58 -14.51
N VAL A 47 12.89 3.37 -14.81
CA VAL A 47 12.96 2.79 -16.15
C VAL A 47 11.83 3.37 -17.00
N PRO A 48 12.12 4.04 -18.12
CA PRO A 48 11.08 4.60 -18.98
C PRO A 48 10.11 3.53 -19.47
N ALA A 49 8.80 3.76 -19.31
CA ALA A 49 7.77 2.83 -19.73
C ALA A 49 7.79 2.55 -21.24
N THR A 50 8.33 3.48 -22.04
CA THR A 50 8.50 3.32 -23.50
C THR A 50 9.51 2.24 -23.88
N LEU A 51 10.38 1.81 -22.96
CA LEU A 51 11.29 0.68 -23.19
C LEU A 51 10.64 -0.67 -22.90
N LEU A 52 9.49 -0.67 -22.23
CA LEU A 52 8.86 -1.89 -21.76
C LEU A 52 7.91 -2.43 -22.84
N PRO A 53 7.92 -3.75 -23.12
CA PRO A 53 7.06 -4.34 -24.15
C PRO A 53 5.58 -4.39 -23.73
N TRP A 54 5.28 -4.11 -22.45
CA TRP A 54 3.94 -4.12 -21.87
C TRP A 54 3.76 -2.96 -20.88
N PRO A 55 2.51 -2.60 -20.54
CA PRO A 55 2.24 -1.80 -19.35
C PRO A 55 2.61 -2.55 -18.08
N LEU A 56 3.47 -1.95 -17.25
CA LEU A 56 3.82 -2.50 -15.94
C LEU A 56 2.72 -2.15 -14.93
N LEU A 57 2.14 -3.17 -14.29
CA LEU A 57 1.13 -3.01 -13.24
C LEU A 57 1.75 -3.01 -11.83
N ARG A 58 2.89 -3.70 -11.65
CA ARG A 58 3.67 -3.73 -10.41
C ARG A 58 5.14 -4.02 -10.69
N ALA A 59 6.04 -3.21 -10.16
CA ALA A 59 7.48 -3.44 -10.30
C ALA A 59 7.97 -4.71 -9.56
N GLY A 60 7.25 -5.16 -8.53
CA GLY A 60 7.63 -6.32 -7.71
C GLY A 60 8.37 -5.89 -6.45
N ARG A 61 9.17 -6.81 -5.89
CA ARG A 61 9.95 -6.62 -4.66
C ARG A 61 11.37 -7.12 -4.87
N ALA A 62 12.35 -6.44 -4.28
CA ALA A 62 13.72 -6.93 -4.26
C ALA A 62 13.78 -8.38 -3.71
N GLY A 63 14.45 -9.24 -4.46
CA GLY A 63 14.77 -10.61 -4.08
C GLY A 63 15.64 -10.65 -2.82
N ARG A 64 15.53 -11.75 -2.06
CA ARG A 64 16.35 -12.00 -0.88
C ARG A 64 16.98 -13.38 -1.03
N GLY A 65 18.28 -13.43 -1.32
CA GLY A 65 19.00 -14.68 -1.51
C GLY A 65 18.94 -15.21 -2.95
N PRO A 66 19.17 -16.52 -3.17
CA PRO A 66 19.31 -17.11 -4.50
C PRO A 66 18.06 -16.97 -5.37
N GLY A 67 18.24 -16.76 -6.68
CA GLY A 67 17.18 -16.55 -7.67
C GLY A 67 17.03 -15.07 -8.06
N PRO A 68 15.91 -14.68 -8.69
CA PRO A 68 15.84 -13.40 -9.36
C PRO A 68 15.98 -12.16 -8.47
N ASP A 69 16.60 -11.10 -9.01
CA ASP A 69 16.82 -9.81 -8.33
C ASP A 69 15.53 -9.13 -7.89
N VAL A 70 14.45 -9.31 -8.64
CA VAL A 70 13.13 -8.76 -8.34
C VAL A 70 12.08 -9.83 -8.55
N ARG A 71 11.19 -9.98 -7.57
CA ARG A 71 10.14 -10.99 -7.57
C ARG A 71 8.74 -10.39 -7.62
N GLU A 72 7.78 -11.16 -8.10
CA GLU A 72 6.35 -10.81 -8.08
C GLU A 72 6.00 -9.52 -8.87
N ALA A 73 6.78 -9.22 -9.90
CA ALA A 73 6.43 -8.18 -10.87
C ALA A 73 5.18 -8.60 -11.64
N VAL A 74 4.37 -7.63 -12.05
CA VAL A 74 3.14 -7.88 -12.81
C VAL A 74 3.06 -6.90 -13.96
N ALA A 75 2.84 -7.43 -15.17
CA ALA A 75 2.59 -6.64 -16.36
C ALA A 75 1.29 -7.07 -17.04
N LEU A 76 0.71 -6.18 -17.83
CA LEU A 76 -0.45 -6.47 -18.67
C LEU A 76 0.05 -6.98 -20.03
N LEU A 77 -0.15 -8.27 -20.32
CA LEU A 77 0.26 -8.83 -21.61
C LEU A 77 -0.58 -8.23 -22.75
N PRO A 78 -0.10 -8.31 -24.02
CA PRO A 78 -0.89 -7.87 -25.18
C PRO A 78 -2.26 -8.53 -25.31
N SER A 79 -2.46 -9.70 -24.70
CA SER A 79 -3.76 -10.38 -24.60
C SER A 79 -4.77 -9.69 -23.67
N GLY A 80 -4.34 -8.67 -22.90
CA GLY A 80 -5.14 -8.02 -21.86
C GLY A 80 -5.19 -8.78 -20.52
N VAL A 81 -4.45 -9.88 -20.38
CA VAL A 81 -4.39 -10.67 -19.14
C VAL A 81 -3.17 -10.24 -18.32
N PRO A 82 -3.33 -9.95 -17.01
CA PRO A 82 -2.21 -9.73 -16.11
C PRO A 82 -1.35 -10.99 -15.99
N ALA A 83 -0.05 -10.86 -16.22
CA ALA A 83 0.93 -11.91 -15.98
C ALA A 83 1.85 -11.51 -14.84
N ALA A 84 2.04 -12.43 -13.89
CA ALA A 84 3.01 -12.30 -12.82
C ALA A 84 4.29 -13.07 -13.16
N GLY A 85 5.43 -12.49 -12.84
CA GLY A 85 6.73 -13.12 -13.00
C GLY A 85 7.82 -12.28 -12.34
N ASP A 86 9.07 -12.65 -12.61
CA ASP A 86 10.23 -12.08 -11.95
C ASP A 86 11.05 -11.21 -12.93
N VAL A 87 11.88 -10.31 -12.41
CA VAL A 87 12.82 -9.52 -13.21
C VAL A 87 14.23 -9.82 -12.73
N GLU A 88 15.09 -10.17 -13.69
CA GLU A 88 16.51 -10.40 -13.46
C GLU A 88 17.34 -9.25 -14.01
N VAL A 89 18.37 -8.85 -13.26
CA VAL A 89 19.14 -7.64 -13.55
C VAL A 89 20.62 -7.95 -13.74
N HIS A 90 21.19 -7.53 -14.88
CA HIS A 90 22.62 -7.67 -15.13
C HIS A 90 23.27 -6.38 -15.62
N ARG A 91 24.60 -6.33 -15.56
CA ARG A 91 25.39 -5.24 -16.16
C ARG A 91 25.36 -5.37 -17.68
N THR A 92 25.50 -6.60 -18.18
CA THR A 92 25.50 -6.92 -19.61
C THR A 92 24.51 -8.04 -19.94
N ALA A 93 24.13 -8.18 -21.21
CA ALA A 93 23.17 -9.22 -21.62
C ALA A 93 23.77 -10.62 -21.60
N THR A 94 25.07 -10.76 -21.86
CA THR A 94 25.74 -12.06 -21.85
C THR A 94 25.92 -12.63 -20.44
N ASP A 95 25.92 -11.80 -19.39
CA ASP A 95 26.02 -12.23 -17.98
C ASP A 95 24.96 -13.27 -17.60
N PHE A 96 23.75 -13.18 -18.17
CA PHE A 96 22.67 -14.14 -17.92
C PHE A 96 23.07 -15.59 -18.21
N ALA A 97 23.76 -15.82 -19.33
CA ALA A 97 24.26 -17.15 -19.70
C ALA A 97 25.53 -17.50 -18.92
N GLN A 98 26.42 -16.53 -18.69
CA GLN A 98 27.68 -16.73 -17.97
C GLN A 98 27.45 -17.14 -16.51
N HIS A 99 26.42 -16.60 -15.85
CA HIS A 99 26.01 -16.97 -14.52
C HIS A 99 25.19 -18.28 -14.46
N GLY A 100 24.90 -18.89 -15.61
CA GLY A 100 24.16 -20.16 -15.70
C GLY A 100 22.65 -20.05 -15.53
N HIS A 101 22.09 -18.82 -15.51
CA HIS A 101 20.66 -18.61 -15.25
C HIS A 101 19.76 -19.20 -16.34
N ALA A 102 20.24 -19.29 -17.58
CA ALA A 102 19.51 -19.92 -18.69
C ALA A 102 19.13 -21.39 -18.39
N GLY A 103 19.92 -22.09 -17.56
CA GLY A 103 19.67 -23.48 -17.17
C GLY A 103 19.09 -23.67 -15.77
N ASP A 104 19.00 -22.62 -14.94
CA ASP A 104 18.53 -22.73 -13.56
C ASP A 104 17.00 -22.55 -13.49
N PRO A 105 16.23 -23.56 -13.01
CA PRO A 105 14.78 -23.48 -12.85
C PRO A 105 14.28 -22.30 -12.01
N ARG A 106 15.10 -21.72 -11.13
CA ARG A 106 14.73 -20.51 -10.36
C ARG A 106 14.43 -19.30 -11.23
N TYR A 107 14.93 -19.29 -12.47
CA TYR A 107 14.75 -18.22 -13.45
C TYR A 107 13.74 -18.59 -14.54
N ALA A 108 13.00 -19.70 -14.39
CA ALA A 108 12.02 -20.16 -15.39
C ALA A 108 10.80 -19.23 -15.55
N SER A 109 10.55 -18.36 -14.56
CA SER A 109 9.39 -17.44 -14.53
C SER A 109 9.76 -15.97 -14.76
N LEU A 110 10.88 -15.71 -15.43
CA LEU A 110 11.28 -14.34 -15.75
C LEU A 110 10.30 -13.70 -16.73
N LEU A 111 9.75 -12.56 -16.31
CA LEU A 111 8.95 -11.66 -17.11
C LEU A 111 9.84 -10.71 -17.93
N LEU A 112 11.02 -10.38 -17.40
CA LEU A 112 11.97 -9.46 -18.01
C LEU A 112 13.41 -9.79 -17.60
N HIS A 113 14.33 -9.67 -18.55
CA HIS A 113 15.75 -9.54 -18.29
C HIS A 113 16.18 -8.08 -18.53
N LEU A 114 16.53 -7.36 -17.47
CA LEU A 114 16.85 -5.93 -17.51
C LEU A 114 18.36 -5.74 -17.41
N VAL A 115 18.95 -5.07 -18.40
CA VAL A 115 20.40 -4.86 -18.42
C VAL A 115 20.76 -3.40 -18.59
N TRP A 116 21.95 -3.02 -18.15
CA TRP A 116 22.46 -1.71 -18.55
C TRP A 116 22.77 -1.71 -20.05
N ARG A 117 23.64 -2.63 -20.49
CA ARG A 117 24.09 -2.71 -21.88
C ARG A 117 23.76 -4.07 -22.48
N ASP A 118 23.19 -4.08 -23.68
CA ASP A 118 23.16 -5.29 -24.50
C ASP A 118 24.48 -5.38 -25.29
N ASP A 119 25.37 -6.28 -24.88
CA ASP A 119 26.70 -6.48 -25.45
C ASP A 119 26.72 -7.58 -26.52
N ARG A 120 25.59 -8.21 -26.80
CA ARG A 120 25.48 -9.27 -27.81
C ARG A 120 25.73 -8.73 -29.23
N GLY A 121 26.09 -9.65 -30.13
CA GLY A 121 26.28 -9.36 -31.54
C GLY A 121 25.02 -8.79 -32.21
N ALA A 122 25.18 -8.12 -33.35
CA ALA A 122 24.09 -7.43 -34.05
C ALA A 122 22.88 -8.32 -34.37
N ALA A 123 23.10 -9.62 -34.60
CA ALA A 123 22.04 -10.58 -34.89
C ALA A 123 21.17 -10.96 -33.67
N GLU A 124 21.69 -10.81 -32.45
CA GLU A 124 21.04 -11.26 -31.21
C GLU A 124 20.58 -10.09 -30.31
N ARG A 125 21.14 -8.90 -30.55
CA ARG A 125 20.85 -7.68 -29.80
C ARG A 125 19.36 -7.34 -29.84
N GLY A 126 18.78 -7.04 -28.69
CA GLY A 126 17.34 -6.80 -28.51
C GLY A 126 16.49 -8.09 -28.50
N GLY A 127 17.07 -9.25 -28.79
CA GLY A 127 16.40 -10.54 -28.72
C GLY A 127 16.16 -11.01 -27.28
N PRO A 128 15.17 -11.88 -27.04
CA PRO A 128 14.90 -12.44 -25.72
C PRO A 128 16.00 -13.41 -25.26
N VAL A 129 16.08 -13.66 -23.95
CA VAL A 129 16.85 -14.78 -23.39
C VAL A 129 15.97 -16.01 -23.26
N ARG A 130 16.58 -17.19 -23.42
CA ARG A 130 15.92 -18.48 -23.22
C ARG A 130 15.92 -18.85 -21.74
N LEU A 131 14.77 -19.30 -21.24
CA LEU A 131 14.59 -19.72 -19.87
C LEU A 131 14.61 -21.24 -19.75
N ALA A 132 14.95 -21.74 -18.57
CA ALA A 132 14.78 -23.14 -18.23
C ALA A 132 13.31 -23.55 -18.45
N GLY A 133 13.08 -24.64 -19.18
CA GLY A 133 11.73 -25.10 -19.55
C GLY A 133 11.19 -24.56 -20.89
N GLY A 134 11.99 -23.81 -21.65
CA GLY A 134 11.69 -23.44 -23.04
C GLY A 134 10.97 -22.10 -23.22
N GLY A 135 10.75 -21.35 -22.13
CA GLY A 135 10.21 -19.99 -22.18
C GLY A 135 11.21 -18.96 -22.72
N LEU A 136 10.72 -17.75 -22.98
CA LEU A 136 11.50 -16.60 -23.41
C LEU A 136 11.20 -15.39 -22.52
N ALA A 137 12.23 -14.70 -22.05
CA ALA A 137 12.09 -13.40 -21.41
C ALA A 137 12.68 -12.29 -22.31
N PRO A 138 11.95 -11.20 -22.59
CA PRO A 138 12.49 -10.07 -23.33
C PRO A 138 13.70 -9.49 -22.58
N THR A 139 14.72 -9.06 -23.34
CA THR A 139 15.88 -8.33 -22.80
C THR A 139 15.77 -6.86 -23.13
N ILE A 140 15.82 -6.00 -22.12
CA ILE A 140 15.75 -4.54 -22.27
C ILE A 140 17.04 -3.90 -21.76
N ALA A 141 17.70 -3.12 -22.63
CA ALA A 141 18.89 -2.36 -22.29
C ALA A 141 18.55 -0.90 -21.95
N LEU A 142 19.07 -0.41 -20.83
CA LEU A 142 18.81 0.95 -20.35
C LEU A 142 19.75 2.01 -20.93
N GLU A 143 20.97 1.62 -21.31
CA GLU A 143 22.02 2.54 -21.75
C GLU A 143 21.59 3.44 -22.93
N PRO A 144 20.93 2.94 -23.99
CA PRO A 144 20.53 3.79 -25.12
C PRO A 144 19.57 4.92 -24.71
N ALA A 145 18.75 4.71 -23.68
CA ALA A 145 17.74 5.67 -23.24
C ALA A 145 18.23 6.60 -22.14
N LEU A 146 19.02 6.09 -21.20
CA LEU A 146 19.53 6.87 -20.06
C LEU A 146 20.87 7.55 -20.38
N GLY A 147 21.61 7.05 -21.37
CA GLY A 147 22.83 7.62 -21.91
C GLY A 147 24.07 7.42 -21.05
N SER A 148 24.01 7.68 -19.74
CA SER A 148 25.18 7.56 -18.86
C SER A 148 24.85 7.05 -17.46
N ARG A 149 25.87 6.44 -16.83
CA ARG A 149 25.79 6.00 -15.44
C ARG A 149 25.44 7.15 -14.49
N ALA A 150 26.03 8.33 -14.69
CA ALA A 150 25.74 9.50 -13.86
C ALA A 150 24.27 9.91 -13.92
N ARG A 151 23.60 9.77 -15.07
CA ARG A 151 22.15 10.02 -15.19
C ARG A 151 21.32 8.95 -14.48
N LEU A 152 21.73 7.68 -14.52
CA LEU A 152 21.10 6.61 -13.74
C LEU A 152 21.27 6.85 -12.23
N GLU A 153 22.48 7.19 -11.79
CA GLU A 153 22.78 7.54 -10.40
C GLU A 153 21.97 8.75 -9.95
N ALA A 154 21.91 9.81 -10.76
CA ALA A 154 21.05 10.96 -10.48
C ALA A 154 19.59 10.50 -10.34
N ALA A 155 19.05 9.75 -11.31
CA ALA A 155 17.68 9.25 -11.29
C ALA A 155 17.34 8.35 -10.09
N VAL A 156 18.33 7.62 -9.55
CA VAL A 156 18.17 6.80 -8.33
C VAL A 156 18.42 7.60 -7.05
N ALA A 157 19.34 8.56 -7.05
CA ALA A 157 19.66 9.45 -5.92
C ALA A 157 18.50 10.39 -5.58
N LEU A 158 17.64 10.65 -6.56
CA LEU A 158 16.29 11.14 -6.37
C LEU A 158 15.53 10.32 -5.29
N GLY A 159 15.89 9.06 -5.08
CA GLY A 159 15.25 8.15 -4.15
C GLY A 159 13.84 7.78 -4.63
N PRO A 160 12.98 7.24 -3.75
CA PRO A 160 11.54 7.12 -4.05
C PRO A 160 10.90 8.45 -4.48
N ALA A 161 11.53 9.58 -4.16
CA ALA A 161 10.90 10.88 -4.13
C ALA A 161 11.42 11.93 -5.12
N GLY A 162 12.47 11.65 -5.92
CA GLY A 162 13.25 12.79 -6.40
C GLY A 162 12.76 13.39 -7.70
N LEU A 163 12.69 14.73 -7.63
CA LEU A 163 11.59 15.54 -8.15
C LEU A 163 10.29 15.04 -7.53
N GLY A 164 9.78 15.83 -6.57
CA GLY A 164 8.76 15.44 -5.58
C GLY A 164 7.74 14.47 -6.15
N GLU A 165 7.46 13.40 -5.40
CA GLU A 165 6.46 12.37 -5.75
C GLU A 165 5.29 13.02 -6.50
N PRO A 166 4.71 12.43 -7.56
CA PRO A 166 3.65 13.08 -8.32
C PRO A 166 2.54 13.67 -7.43
N CYS A 167 2.28 13.09 -6.26
CA CYS A 167 1.42 13.66 -5.24
C CYS A 167 1.95 14.92 -4.52
N ALA A 168 3.26 15.07 -4.31
CA ALA A 168 3.88 16.35 -3.98
C ALA A 168 3.87 17.35 -5.14
N ALA A 169 4.05 16.91 -6.39
CA ALA A 169 3.88 17.80 -7.55
C ALA A 169 2.42 18.25 -7.72
N SER A 170 1.45 17.39 -7.42
CA SER A 170 0.03 17.73 -7.39
C SER A 170 -0.29 18.82 -6.36
N ARG A 171 0.53 19.03 -5.32
CA ARG A 171 0.36 20.14 -4.37
C ARG A 171 0.56 21.49 -5.03
N LEU A 172 1.41 21.59 -6.05
CA LEU A 172 1.60 22.85 -6.79
C LEU A 172 0.32 23.30 -7.52
N GLY A 173 -0.66 22.42 -7.67
CA GLY A 173 -1.97 22.73 -8.26
C GLY A 173 -3.19 22.32 -7.43
N ARG A 174 -3.04 21.92 -6.16
CA ARG A 174 -4.15 21.46 -5.30
C ARG A 174 -4.09 22.11 -3.94
N ALA A 175 -5.20 22.73 -3.51
CA ALA A 175 -5.30 23.32 -2.19
C ALA A 175 -5.28 22.25 -1.07
N PRO A 176 -4.80 22.56 0.15
CA PRO A 176 -4.80 21.60 1.26
C PRO A 176 -6.19 21.00 1.56
N ALA A 177 -7.23 21.82 1.49
CA ALA A 177 -8.62 21.39 1.69
C ALA A 177 -9.09 20.36 0.64
N GLU A 178 -8.64 20.48 -0.60
CA GLU A 178 -8.97 19.51 -1.67
C GLU A 178 -8.24 18.18 -1.45
N THR A 179 -6.99 18.24 -0.97
CA THR A 179 -6.22 17.04 -0.60
C THR A 179 -6.90 16.31 0.56
N GLU A 180 -7.32 17.04 1.59
CA GLU A 180 -8.08 16.47 2.71
C GLU A 180 -9.42 15.89 2.25
N ALA A 181 -10.19 16.61 1.41
CA ALA A 181 -11.46 16.12 0.86
C ALA A 181 -11.29 14.82 0.08
N LEU A 182 -10.23 14.70 -0.73
CA LEU A 182 -9.90 13.47 -1.44
C LEU A 182 -9.54 12.33 -0.47
N LEU A 183 -8.71 12.61 0.54
CA LEU A 183 -8.38 11.60 1.56
C LEU A 183 -9.63 11.16 2.32
N ARG A 184 -10.53 12.08 2.68
CA ARG A 184 -11.82 11.73 3.29
C ARG A 184 -12.66 10.85 2.36
N LEU A 185 -12.73 11.16 1.07
CA LEU A 185 -13.42 10.34 0.06
C LEU A 185 -12.83 8.91 0.00
N GLU A 186 -11.51 8.78 -0.01
CA GLU A 186 -10.83 7.48 0.02
C GLU A 186 -11.05 6.75 1.36
N GLY A 187 -11.13 7.48 2.46
CA GLY A 187 -11.57 6.97 3.76
C GLY A 187 -12.99 6.39 3.71
N ARG A 188 -13.93 7.08 3.06
CA ARG A 188 -15.30 6.58 2.84
C ARG A 188 -15.30 5.31 1.99
N ARG A 189 -14.51 5.26 0.91
CA ARG A 189 -14.38 4.04 0.07
C ARG A 189 -13.89 2.85 0.90
N ARG A 190 -12.88 3.06 1.75
CA ARG A 190 -12.40 2.01 2.67
C ARG A 190 -13.44 1.60 3.70
N LEU A 191 -14.24 2.53 4.21
CA LEU A 191 -15.36 2.22 5.09
C LEU A 191 -16.45 1.41 4.36
N GLY A 192 -16.80 1.81 3.13
CA GLY A 192 -17.75 1.09 2.28
C GLY A 192 -17.35 -0.36 2.02
N GLU A 193 -16.07 -0.64 1.78
CA GLU A 193 -15.56 -2.02 1.69
C GLU A 193 -15.76 -2.82 2.99
N ARG A 194 -15.67 -2.17 4.16
CA ARG A 194 -15.95 -2.84 5.45
C ARG A 194 -17.44 -3.09 5.64
N VAL A 195 -18.29 -2.14 5.26
CA VAL A 195 -19.76 -2.30 5.26
C VAL A 195 -20.15 -3.48 4.37
N TRP A 196 -19.64 -3.53 3.14
CA TRP A 196 -19.87 -4.63 2.22
C TRP A 196 -19.43 -5.98 2.84
N ARG A 197 -18.22 -6.07 3.39
CA ARG A 197 -17.74 -7.29 4.07
C ARG A 197 -18.64 -7.70 5.24
N ALA A 198 -19.15 -6.74 6.01
CA ALA A 198 -20.05 -7.01 7.13
C ALA A 198 -21.40 -7.56 6.63
N GLN A 199 -21.98 -6.97 5.59
CA GLN A 199 -23.22 -7.44 4.96
C GLN A 199 -23.07 -8.86 4.41
N HIS A 200 -22.01 -9.13 3.65
CA HIS A 200 -21.76 -10.46 3.08
C HIS A 200 -21.57 -11.52 4.17
N LEU A 201 -20.79 -11.23 5.20
CA LEU A 201 -20.63 -12.14 6.31
C LEU A 201 -21.95 -12.38 7.05
N ALA A 202 -22.74 -11.34 7.29
CA ALA A 202 -24.05 -11.48 7.93
C ALA A 202 -25.05 -12.30 7.11
N ALA A 203 -24.99 -12.20 5.77
CA ALA A 203 -25.82 -13.04 4.89
C ALA A 203 -25.43 -14.52 4.96
N GLU A 204 -24.15 -14.82 5.21
CA GLU A 204 -23.63 -16.19 5.31
C GLU A 204 -23.91 -16.83 6.68
N VAL A 205 -23.63 -16.12 7.77
CA VAL A 205 -23.62 -16.70 9.13
C VAL A 205 -24.66 -16.09 10.07
N GLY A 206 -25.45 -15.11 9.61
CA GLY A 206 -26.34 -14.32 10.45
C GLY A 206 -25.63 -13.15 11.14
N TRP A 207 -26.40 -12.13 11.51
CA TRP A 207 -25.87 -10.87 12.03
C TRP A 207 -25.10 -10.99 13.36
N GLU A 208 -25.59 -11.80 14.30
CA GLU A 208 -24.94 -11.95 15.61
C GLU A 208 -23.58 -12.68 15.48
N ALA A 209 -23.51 -13.73 14.67
CA ALA A 209 -22.26 -14.45 14.39
C ALA A 209 -21.27 -13.57 13.59
N ALA A 210 -21.77 -12.77 12.65
CA ALA A 210 -20.97 -11.80 11.92
C ALA A 210 -20.39 -10.73 12.86
N TRP A 211 -21.19 -10.19 13.79
CA TRP A 211 -20.72 -9.27 14.83
C TRP A 211 -19.58 -9.88 15.64
N ARG A 212 -19.79 -11.08 16.21
CA ARG A 212 -18.76 -11.77 17.02
C ARG A 212 -17.47 -11.97 16.24
N THR A 213 -17.58 -12.40 14.98
CA THR A 213 -16.43 -12.64 14.10
C THR A 213 -15.66 -11.35 13.78
N LEU A 214 -16.37 -10.27 13.45
CA LEU A 214 -15.75 -8.97 13.16
C LEU A 214 -15.11 -8.36 14.41
N LEU A 215 -15.77 -8.51 15.57
CA LEU A 215 -15.26 -8.06 16.85
C LEU A 215 -13.98 -8.79 17.25
N ASP A 216 -13.95 -10.13 17.18
CA ASP A 216 -12.73 -10.90 17.46
C ASP A 216 -11.56 -10.49 16.56
N ARG A 217 -11.81 -10.35 15.25
CA ARG A 217 -10.80 -9.88 14.27
C ARG A 217 -10.28 -8.48 14.62
N ALA A 218 -11.15 -7.56 15.03
CA ALA A 218 -10.75 -6.19 15.39
C ALA A 218 -10.01 -6.14 16.73
N LEU A 219 -10.40 -6.95 17.71
CA LEU A 219 -9.71 -7.06 18.99
C LEU A 219 -8.31 -7.64 18.81
N ALA A 220 -8.17 -8.70 18.00
CA ALA A 220 -6.89 -9.29 17.65
C ALA A 220 -5.98 -8.29 16.91
N ALA A 221 -6.51 -7.55 15.94
CA ALA A 221 -5.74 -6.55 15.20
C ALA A 221 -5.31 -5.36 16.08
N SER A 222 -6.15 -4.93 17.03
CA SER A 222 -5.87 -3.78 17.92
C SER A 222 -5.00 -4.13 19.13
N ALA A 223 -4.73 -5.42 19.41
CA ALA A 223 -3.88 -5.83 20.52
C ALA A 223 -2.41 -5.41 20.33
N GLY A 224 -1.95 -5.27 19.08
CA GLY A 224 -0.59 -4.84 18.76
C GLY A 224 0.47 -5.78 19.33
N ARG A 225 1.38 -5.25 20.17
CA ARG A 225 2.42 -6.04 20.86
C ARG A 225 1.98 -6.62 22.22
N ARG A 226 0.72 -6.43 22.63
CA ARG A 226 0.22 -6.99 23.89
C ARG A 226 0.13 -8.51 23.77
N ALA A 227 0.61 -9.21 24.79
CA ALA A 227 0.31 -10.63 24.97
C ALA A 227 -1.14 -10.76 25.47
N GLU A 228 -2.10 -10.80 24.53
CA GLU A 228 -3.52 -11.06 24.81
C GLU A 228 -3.83 -12.50 24.44
N SER A 229 -4.19 -13.34 25.42
CA SER A 229 -4.57 -14.73 25.17
C SER A 229 -5.91 -14.80 24.42
N ALA A 230 -6.17 -15.91 23.74
CA ALA A 230 -7.46 -16.14 23.09
C ALA A 230 -8.63 -16.04 24.09
N ALA A 231 -8.46 -16.61 25.29
CA ALA A 231 -9.48 -16.55 26.35
C ALA A 231 -9.75 -15.12 26.82
N ALA A 232 -8.71 -14.30 27.02
CA ALA A 232 -8.89 -12.90 27.41
C ALA A 232 -9.62 -12.10 26.33
N ARG A 233 -9.35 -12.40 25.05
CA ARG A 233 -10.04 -11.75 23.93
C ARG A 233 -11.50 -12.16 23.81
N VAL A 234 -11.83 -13.43 24.03
CA VAL A 234 -13.22 -13.91 24.08
C VAL A 234 -13.98 -13.19 25.20
N ALA A 235 -13.41 -13.15 26.42
CA ALA A 235 -14.03 -12.46 27.55
C ALA A 235 -14.26 -10.96 27.26
N LEU A 236 -13.32 -10.30 26.58
CA LEU A 236 -13.46 -8.91 26.16
C LEU A 236 -14.54 -8.73 25.08
N ALA A 237 -14.65 -9.67 24.13
CA ALA A 237 -15.70 -9.66 23.12
C ALA A 237 -17.10 -9.83 23.76
N ASP A 238 -17.22 -10.73 24.74
CA ASP A 238 -18.46 -10.95 25.49
C ASP A 238 -18.83 -9.71 26.32
N ALA A 239 -17.87 -9.09 26.99
CA ALA A 239 -18.08 -7.84 27.73
C ALA A 239 -18.54 -6.69 26.82
N VAL A 240 -17.96 -6.59 25.61
CA VAL A 240 -18.41 -5.62 24.60
C VAL A 240 -19.83 -5.93 24.13
N GLY A 241 -20.15 -7.20 23.87
CA GLY A 241 -21.50 -7.62 23.53
C GLY A 241 -22.52 -7.22 24.61
N ALA A 242 -22.22 -7.55 25.86
CA ALA A 242 -23.07 -7.20 27.00
C ALA A 242 -23.23 -5.68 27.18
N ALA A 243 -22.16 -4.88 27.01
CA ALA A 243 -22.22 -3.43 27.11
C ALA A 243 -23.11 -2.79 26.02
N PHE A 244 -23.18 -3.40 24.83
CA PHE A 244 -24.06 -2.94 23.75
C PHE A 244 -25.47 -3.49 23.87
N ALA A 245 -25.67 -4.70 24.38
CA ALA A 245 -27.00 -5.24 24.63
C ALA A 245 -27.70 -4.52 25.80
N GLY A 246 -26.97 -4.22 26.89
CA GLY A 246 -27.59 -3.77 28.14
C GLY A 246 -28.57 -4.83 28.67
N ASP A 247 -29.75 -4.42 29.11
CA ASP A 247 -30.79 -5.33 29.62
C ASP A 247 -31.61 -6.02 28.51
N ARG A 248 -31.21 -5.86 27.24
CA ARG A 248 -31.98 -6.33 26.08
C ARG A 248 -31.55 -7.73 25.67
N ILE A 249 -32.54 -8.51 25.21
CA ILE A 249 -32.34 -9.87 24.69
C ILE A 249 -31.63 -9.85 23.31
N ASP A 250 -31.90 -8.84 22.49
CA ASP A 250 -31.38 -8.72 21.13
C ASP A 250 -30.18 -7.75 21.07
N LEU A 251 -28.98 -8.31 20.87
CA LEU A 251 -27.74 -7.56 20.72
C LEU A 251 -27.75 -6.56 19.56
N LEU A 252 -28.46 -6.84 18.47
CA LEU A 252 -28.45 -5.96 17.30
C LEU A 252 -29.34 -4.75 17.55
N ARG A 253 -30.51 -4.94 18.14
CA ARG A 253 -31.29 -3.83 18.71
C ARG A 253 -30.42 -3.02 19.67
N GLY A 254 -29.70 -3.75 20.52
CA GLY A 254 -28.50 -3.34 21.26
C GLY A 254 -27.72 -2.19 20.62
N VAL A 255 -27.03 -2.59 19.57
CA VAL A 255 -26.14 -1.78 18.74
C VAL A 255 -26.87 -0.62 18.06
N THR A 256 -28.05 -0.85 17.48
CA THR A 256 -28.76 0.20 16.73
C THR A 256 -29.14 1.39 17.60
N GLU A 257 -29.63 1.17 18.82
CA GLU A 257 -30.02 2.26 19.73
C GLU A 257 -28.81 3.05 20.23
N VAL A 258 -27.70 2.37 20.55
CA VAL A 258 -26.43 3.03 20.90
C VAL A 258 -25.96 3.94 19.77
N VAL A 259 -25.99 3.45 18.53
CA VAL A 259 -25.57 4.25 17.37
C VAL A 259 -26.54 5.40 17.10
N ARG A 260 -27.86 5.20 17.26
CA ARG A 260 -28.86 6.27 17.16
C ARG A 260 -28.59 7.41 18.15
N SER A 261 -28.19 7.09 19.38
CA SER A 261 -27.85 8.10 20.39
C SER A 261 -26.63 8.97 20.00
N ALA A 262 -25.79 8.51 19.07
CA ALA A 262 -24.63 9.26 18.58
C ALA A 262 -25.00 10.48 17.71
N GLU A 263 -26.25 10.61 17.27
CA GLU A 263 -26.73 11.81 16.56
C GLU A 263 -26.61 13.06 17.45
N GLY A 264 -27.06 12.97 18.70
CA GLY A 264 -26.97 14.05 19.69
C GLY A 264 -25.65 14.09 20.49
N SER A 265 -25.11 12.92 20.86
CA SER A 265 -23.93 12.84 21.74
C SER A 265 -22.59 12.63 21.02
N GLY A 266 -22.62 12.50 19.69
CA GLY A 266 -21.43 12.24 18.88
C GLY A 266 -20.79 10.88 19.15
N PRO A 267 -19.52 10.67 18.75
CA PRO A 267 -18.80 9.41 18.90
C PRO A 267 -18.72 8.87 20.34
N ALA A 268 -18.86 9.75 21.35
CA ALA A 268 -18.80 9.37 22.76
C ALA A 268 -19.88 8.32 23.12
N ALA A 269 -21.06 8.40 22.51
CA ALA A 269 -22.13 7.43 22.69
C ALA A 269 -21.69 5.99 22.39
N ILE A 270 -20.79 5.81 21.41
CA ILE A 270 -20.29 4.49 21.00
C ILE A 270 -18.99 4.14 21.76
N ILE A 271 -18.13 5.13 21.99
CA ILE A 271 -16.83 4.93 22.65
C ILE A 271 -17.00 4.57 24.13
N VAL A 272 -17.97 5.16 24.84
CA VAL A 272 -18.17 4.93 26.28
C VAL A 272 -18.51 3.47 26.60
N PRO A 273 -19.51 2.82 25.95
CA PRO A 273 -19.80 1.41 26.17
C PRO A 273 -18.58 0.49 25.92
N LEU A 274 -17.82 0.76 24.86
CA LEU A 274 -16.58 0.03 24.57
C LEU A 274 -15.54 0.17 25.69
N ARG A 275 -15.43 1.37 26.28
CA ARG A 275 -14.53 1.60 27.43
C ARG A 275 -15.01 0.90 28.69
N THR A 276 -16.31 0.93 28.96
CA THR A 276 -16.92 0.23 30.10
C THR A 276 -16.69 -1.28 30.01
N ALA A 277 -16.67 -1.84 28.79
CA ALA A 277 -16.31 -3.24 28.54
C ALA A 277 -14.82 -3.57 28.77
N GLY A 278 -13.97 -2.60 29.12
CA GLY A 278 -12.55 -2.80 29.44
C GLY A 278 -11.58 -2.38 28.34
N LEU A 279 -12.03 -1.78 27.24
CA LEU A 279 -11.12 -1.26 26.20
C LEU A 279 -10.51 0.08 26.61
N GLY A 280 -9.20 0.22 26.41
CA GLY A 280 -8.54 1.53 26.43
C GLY A 280 -9.08 2.44 25.31
N VAL A 281 -8.99 3.77 25.49
CA VAL A 281 -9.59 4.75 24.57
C VAL A 281 -9.18 4.57 23.11
N VAL A 282 -7.91 4.22 22.85
CA VAL A 282 -7.41 3.98 21.49
C VAL A 282 -8.06 2.74 20.87
N ARG A 283 -8.08 1.61 21.59
CA ARG A 283 -8.71 0.37 21.09
C ARG A 283 -10.21 0.56 20.94
N ALA A 284 -10.88 1.29 21.84
CA ALA A 284 -12.29 1.61 21.71
C ALA A 284 -12.58 2.38 20.41
N ARG A 285 -11.75 3.37 20.06
CA ARG A 285 -11.88 4.08 18.77
C ARG A 285 -11.66 3.16 17.57
N GLU A 286 -10.66 2.28 17.64
CA GLU A 286 -10.38 1.31 16.56
C GLU A 286 -11.50 0.29 16.40
N VAL A 287 -12.05 -0.26 17.49
CA VAL A 287 -13.17 -1.21 17.46
C VAL A 287 -14.44 -0.51 16.97
N GLY A 288 -14.74 0.69 17.46
CA GLY A 288 -15.89 1.46 16.99
C GLY A 288 -15.84 1.74 15.48
N TRP A 289 -14.67 2.11 14.95
CA TRP A 289 -14.48 2.34 13.52
C TRP A 289 -14.49 1.06 12.67
N ASN A 290 -13.86 -0.02 13.15
CA ASN A 290 -13.67 -1.23 12.34
C ASN A 290 -14.85 -2.20 12.43
N VAL A 291 -15.72 -2.08 13.44
CA VAL A 291 -16.81 -3.03 13.72
C VAL A 291 -18.15 -2.30 13.87
N VAL A 292 -18.28 -1.43 14.87
CA VAL A 292 -19.59 -0.87 15.24
C VAL A 292 -20.20 -0.05 14.10
N LEU A 293 -19.46 0.91 13.56
CA LEU A 293 -19.94 1.76 12.48
C LEU A 293 -20.22 0.99 11.18
N PRO A 294 -19.32 0.11 10.68
CA PRO A 294 -19.60 -0.70 9.50
C PRO A 294 -20.84 -1.60 9.66
N VAL A 295 -21.00 -2.25 10.83
CA VAL A 295 -22.16 -3.11 11.10
C VAL A 295 -23.44 -2.28 11.17
N ALA A 296 -23.43 -1.11 11.80
CA ALA A 296 -24.60 -0.23 11.86
C ALA A 296 -25.04 0.26 10.48
N VAL A 297 -24.10 0.68 9.63
CA VAL A 297 -24.41 1.06 8.24
C VAL A 297 -24.91 -0.15 7.44
N ALA A 298 -24.32 -1.32 7.65
CA ALA A 298 -24.72 -2.56 7.01
C ALA A 298 -26.16 -2.96 7.38
N LEU A 299 -26.53 -2.88 8.66
CA LEU A 299 -27.88 -3.10 9.18
C LEU A 299 -28.86 -2.06 8.60
N ALA A 300 -28.49 -0.78 8.60
CA ALA A 300 -29.33 0.29 8.07
C ALA A 300 -29.69 0.04 6.60
N ALA A 301 -28.70 -0.34 5.79
CA ALA A 301 -28.91 -0.66 4.38
C ALA A 301 -29.72 -1.95 4.18
N ALA A 302 -29.50 -2.98 5.00
CA ALA A 302 -30.22 -4.27 4.87
C ALA A 302 -31.71 -4.17 5.22
N TYR A 303 -32.07 -3.29 6.17
CA TYR A 303 -33.44 -3.15 6.66
C TYR A 303 -34.12 -1.84 6.24
N GLY A 304 -33.48 -1.01 5.42
CA GLY A 304 -34.03 0.28 4.98
C GLY A 304 -34.22 1.29 6.12
N ASP A 305 -33.39 1.23 7.16
CA ASP A 305 -33.49 2.09 8.34
C ASP A 305 -32.74 3.41 8.14
N LEU A 306 -33.46 4.42 7.65
CA LEU A 306 -32.91 5.77 7.41
C LEU A 306 -32.43 6.47 8.69
N GLY A 307 -33.11 6.24 9.83
CA GLY A 307 -32.73 6.85 11.09
C GLY A 307 -31.37 6.34 11.58
N LEU A 308 -31.15 5.03 11.50
CA LEU A 308 -29.85 4.43 11.80
C LEU A 308 -28.78 4.89 10.80
N ALA A 309 -29.10 5.01 9.50
CA ALA A 309 -28.17 5.50 8.49
C ALA A 309 -27.69 6.93 8.80
N HIS A 310 -28.62 7.85 9.14
CA HIS A 310 -28.28 9.22 9.51
C HIS A 310 -27.42 9.29 10.77
N ALA A 311 -27.78 8.55 11.82
CA ALA A 311 -27.02 8.55 13.06
C ALA A 311 -25.61 7.96 12.88
N ALA A 312 -25.49 6.86 12.12
CA ALA A 312 -24.20 6.28 11.77
C ALA A 312 -23.35 7.26 10.96
N HIS A 313 -23.93 7.94 9.97
CA HIS A 313 -23.25 8.97 9.19
C HIS A 313 -22.75 10.12 10.07
N ALA A 314 -23.59 10.65 10.96
CA ALA A 314 -23.22 11.71 11.89
C ALA A 314 -22.09 11.30 12.86
N ALA A 315 -22.05 10.03 13.27
CA ALA A 315 -20.95 9.48 14.05
C ALA A 315 -19.65 9.34 13.22
N ILE A 316 -19.75 8.89 11.96
CA ILE A 316 -18.62 8.75 11.04
C ILE A 316 -17.97 10.10 10.75
N GLU A 317 -18.75 11.14 10.46
CA GLU A 317 -18.22 12.48 10.14
C GLU A 317 -17.39 13.08 11.26
N ARG A 318 -17.78 12.78 12.51
CA ARG A 318 -17.17 13.32 13.74
C ARG A 318 -16.19 12.35 14.39
N TRP A 319 -15.96 11.17 13.81
CA TRP A 319 -15.15 10.14 14.46
C TRP A 319 -13.69 10.60 14.56
N PRO A 320 -13.08 10.56 15.76
CA PRO A 320 -11.74 11.10 15.97
C PRO A 320 -10.68 10.27 15.23
N ALA A 321 -9.63 10.93 14.74
CA ALA A 321 -8.48 10.22 14.19
C ALA A 321 -7.91 9.22 15.21
N PRO A 322 -7.55 8.00 14.77
CA PRO A 322 -6.71 7.11 15.57
C PRO A 322 -5.31 7.69 15.75
N PRO A 323 -4.50 7.19 16.70
CA PRO A 323 -3.10 7.60 16.82
C PRO A 323 -2.35 7.45 15.48
N PRO A 324 -1.34 8.28 15.21
CA PRO A 324 -0.62 8.26 13.94
C PRO A 324 -0.05 6.88 13.64
N TYR A 325 -0.51 6.27 12.54
CA TYR A 325 0.06 5.01 12.08
C TYR A 325 1.44 5.28 11.49
N GLY A 326 2.46 4.61 12.02
CA GLY A 326 3.85 4.78 11.54
C GLY A 326 3.97 4.60 10.03
N LYS A 327 3.19 3.68 9.45
CA LYS A 327 3.21 3.40 8.00
C LYS A 327 2.62 4.50 7.12
N THR A 328 1.84 5.44 7.64
CA THR A 328 1.27 6.56 6.87
C THR A 328 1.98 7.87 7.12
N ARG A 329 2.97 7.91 8.01
CA ARG A 329 3.65 9.15 8.40
C ARG A 329 4.33 9.83 7.22
N ALA A 330 5.02 9.06 6.38
CA ALA A 330 5.68 9.58 5.18
C ALA A 330 4.67 10.19 4.21
N LEU A 331 3.58 9.47 3.91
CA LEU A 331 2.52 9.96 3.03
C LEU A 331 1.81 11.20 3.61
N ALA A 332 1.54 11.22 4.92
CA ALA A 332 0.92 12.35 5.58
C ALA A 332 1.80 13.60 5.50
N ALA A 333 3.11 13.45 5.76
CA ALA A 333 4.07 14.54 5.63
C ALA A 333 4.17 15.02 4.19
N LEU A 334 4.18 14.10 3.23
CA LEU A 334 4.25 14.41 1.80
C LEU A 334 3.02 15.15 1.28
N ALA A 335 1.84 14.74 1.75
CA ALA A 335 0.57 15.38 1.45
C ALA A 335 0.34 16.65 2.28
N GLU A 336 1.23 16.96 3.24
CA GLU A 336 1.09 18.05 4.22
C GLU A 336 -0.25 18.00 4.98
N VAL A 337 -0.76 16.80 5.22
CA VAL A 337 -2.04 16.58 5.92
C VAL A 337 -1.77 15.99 7.30
N THR A 338 -2.30 16.66 8.32
CA THR A 338 -2.42 16.10 9.66
C THR A 338 -3.84 15.59 9.86
N PRO A 339 -4.07 14.27 9.96
CA PRO A 339 -5.42 13.74 10.09
C PRO A 339 -6.01 14.08 11.47
N HIS A 340 -7.08 14.86 11.50
CA HIS A 340 -7.85 15.19 12.71
C HIS A 340 -9.06 14.27 12.91
N ASP A 341 -9.54 13.67 11.83
CA ASP A 341 -10.65 12.72 11.80
C ASP A 341 -10.25 11.34 11.24
N ALA A 342 -11.09 10.35 11.48
CA ALA A 342 -10.83 8.99 11.03
C ALA A 342 -10.96 8.80 9.52
N LEU A 343 -11.82 9.54 8.80
CA LEU A 343 -11.91 9.41 7.34
C LEU A 343 -10.58 9.79 6.69
N THR A 344 -10.00 10.93 7.07
CA THR A 344 -8.70 11.39 6.57
C THR A 344 -7.60 10.39 6.90
N ALA A 345 -7.53 9.91 8.15
CA ALA A 345 -6.56 8.90 8.55
C ALA A 345 -6.71 7.57 7.77
N GLN A 346 -7.94 7.16 7.51
CA GLN A 346 -8.23 5.91 6.80
C GLN A 346 -8.02 6.04 5.29
N GLY A 347 -8.18 7.24 4.74
CA GLY A 347 -7.79 7.61 3.39
C GLY A 347 -6.29 7.50 3.18
N LEU A 348 -5.49 8.07 4.09
CA LEU A 348 -4.02 7.92 4.07
C LEU A 348 -3.61 6.44 4.10
N LEU A 349 -4.22 5.64 4.97
CA LEU A 349 -3.97 4.20 5.01
C LEU A 349 -4.35 3.50 3.70
N ARG A 350 -5.49 3.85 3.10
CA ARG A 350 -5.91 3.30 1.80
C ARG A 350 -4.92 3.66 0.70
N MET A 351 -4.50 4.92 0.64
CA MET A 351 -3.51 5.40 -0.33
C MET A 351 -2.18 4.67 -0.17
N GLN A 352 -1.71 4.53 1.07
CA GLN A 352 -0.50 3.78 1.38
C GLN A 352 -0.58 2.32 0.89
N ASP A 353 -1.67 1.62 1.19
CA ASP A 353 -1.81 0.18 0.96
C ASP A 353 -2.12 -0.19 -0.51
N LEU A 354 -2.83 0.69 -1.23
CA LEU A 354 -3.22 0.45 -2.62
C LEU A 354 -2.26 1.06 -3.65
N TRP A 355 -1.52 2.11 -3.29
CA TRP A 355 -0.69 2.85 -4.24
C TRP A 355 0.76 2.96 -3.81
N CYS A 356 1.06 3.61 -2.68
CA CYS A 356 2.45 3.93 -2.30
C CYS A 356 3.31 2.67 -2.13
N THR A 357 2.78 1.64 -1.45
CA THR A 357 3.48 0.36 -1.26
C THR A 357 3.56 -0.50 -2.52
N ARG A 358 2.88 -0.10 -3.60
CA ARG A 358 2.79 -0.84 -4.87
C ARG A 358 3.48 -0.12 -6.03
N GLY A 359 4.12 1.02 -5.79
CA GLY A 359 4.75 1.84 -6.83
C GLY A 359 3.75 2.53 -7.76
N GLY A 360 2.49 2.73 -7.33
CA GLY A 360 1.43 3.33 -8.14
C GLY A 360 1.51 4.87 -8.28
N CYS A 361 2.69 5.45 -8.12
CA CYS A 361 2.90 6.89 -8.27
C CYS A 361 2.55 7.34 -9.71
N GLY A 362 1.98 8.54 -9.87
CA GLY A 362 1.47 9.05 -11.14
C GLY A 362 0.05 8.62 -11.47
N HIS A 363 -0.41 7.49 -10.91
CA HIS A 363 -1.75 6.94 -11.16
C HIS A 363 -2.65 6.97 -9.92
N CYS A 364 -2.06 7.24 -8.74
CA CYS A 364 -2.84 7.31 -7.51
C CYS A 364 -3.71 8.58 -7.49
N PRO A 365 -4.84 8.59 -6.77
CA PRO A 365 -5.71 9.77 -6.67
C PRO A 365 -5.01 11.05 -6.17
N LEU A 366 -3.91 10.91 -5.42
CA LEU A 366 -3.11 12.04 -4.99
C LEU A 366 -2.19 12.59 -6.09
N SER A 367 -1.95 11.83 -7.16
CA SER A 367 -1.19 12.30 -8.32
C SER A 367 -2.03 13.31 -9.12
N PRO A 368 -1.38 14.17 -9.92
CA PRO A 368 -2.08 15.10 -10.78
C PRO A 368 -2.87 14.29 -11.82
N VAL A 369 -4.09 14.71 -12.14
CA VAL A 369 -4.81 14.18 -13.31
C VAL A 369 -4.14 14.84 -14.52
N ASP A 370 -3.49 14.05 -15.36
CA ASP A 370 -2.57 14.42 -16.45
C ASP A 370 -2.71 15.80 -17.10
N GLY A 371 -1.56 16.39 -17.49
CA GLY A 371 -1.56 17.33 -18.60
C GLY A 371 -0.32 18.19 -18.87
N ARG A 372 0.67 18.31 -17.97
CA ARG A 372 1.91 19.03 -18.28
C ARG A 372 3.11 18.31 -17.71
N ALA A 373 3.69 17.45 -18.55
CA ALA A 373 5.14 17.31 -18.54
C ALA A 373 5.73 18.73 -18.58
N HIS A 374 6.42 19.14 -17.52
CA HIS A 374 7.20 20.36 -17.57
C HIS A 374 8.31 20.14 -18.60
N SER A 375 8.13 20.86 -19.71
CA SER A 375 9.10 21.15 -20.77
C SER A 375 10.49 21.46 -20.25
#